data_AF-A0A7X7SP05-F1
#
_entry.id   AF-A0A7X7SP05-F1
#
_cell.length_a   1.000
_cell.length_b   1.000
_cell.length_c   1.000
_cell.angle_alpha   90.00
_cell.angle_beta   90.00
_cell.angle_gamma   90.00
#
_symmetry.space_group_name_H-M   'P 1'
#
loop_
_entity.id
_entity.type
_entity.pdbx_description
1 polymer ?
#
loop_
_entity_poly.entity_id
_entity_poly.type
_entity_poly.pdbx_seq_one_letter_code
_entity_poly.pdbx_strand_id
1 'polypeptide(L)'
;MLLYVIVVFGPLLMLFFVSLRGVVFDDAGILALTIPTGRRLRLFCNSVAYAGAVAAGGMFLGTLAALSLWRVERGVWSRLRWLVVVFAAIPPYIHALAWTKAIPFVSSVVTPGGGPGMVLQGGPGAWWVQMMALLPLAVGLAL
;
A
#
# COMPACT_ATOMS: atom_id res chain seq x y z
N MET A 1 -5.30 -27.75 -8.66
CA MET A 1 -5.88 -26.50 -9.22
C MET A 1 -7.27 -26.23 -8.68
N LEU A 2 -8.24 -27.13 -8.86
CA LEU A 2 -9.64 -26.91 -8.41
C LEU A 2 -9.76 -26.64 -6.90
N LEU A 3 -9.03 -27.41 -6.07
CA LEU A 3 -8.97 -27.19 -4.62
C LEU A 3 -8.38 -25.82 -4.24
N TYR A 4 -7.35 -25.35 -4.96
CA TYR A 4 -6.76 -24.03 -4.75
C TYR A 4 -7.76 -22.92 -5.07
N VAL A 5 -8.46 -23.01 -6.20
CA VAL A 5 -9.49 -22.05 -6.59
C VAL A 5 -10.61 -21.98 -5.54
N ILE A 6 -11.08 -23.14 -5.06
CA ILE A 6 -12.12 -23.20 -4.03
C ILE A 6 -11.65 -22.59 -2.72
N VAL A 7 -10.43 -22.88 -2.27
CA VAL A 7 -9.93 -22.35 -0.99
C VAL A 7 -9.69 -20.85 -1.05
N VAL A 8 -9.13 -20.34 -2.15
CA VAL A 8 -8.79 -18.91 -2.30
C VAL A 8 -10.02 -18.06 -2.62
N PHE A 9 -10.84 -18.51 -3.57
CA PHE A 9 -11.97 -17.72 -4.06
C PHE A 9 -13.30 -18.12 -3.42
N GLY A 10 -13.41 -19.30 -2.81
CA GLY A 10 -14.65 -19.78 -2.19
C GLY A 10 -15.25 -18.80 -1.17
N PRO A 11 -14.49 -18.26 -0.21
CA PRO A 11 -15.01 -17.26 0.73
C PRO A 11 -15.51 -15.99 0.03
N LEU A 12 -14.79 -15.51 -0.99
CA LEU A 12 -15.19 -14.32 -1.76
C LEU A 12 -16.47 -14.58 -2.58
N LEU A 13 -16.55 -15.74 -3.23
CA LEU A 13 -17.73 -16.17 -3.96
C LEU A 13 -18.93 -16.33 -3.03
N MET A 14 -18.73 -16.93 -1.86
CA MET A 14 -19.79 -17.09 -0.86
C MET A 14 -20.30 -15.72 -0.35
N LEU A 15 -19.40 -14.79 -0.03
CA LEU A 15 -19.77 -13.42 0.33
C LEU A 15 -20.55 -12.72 -0.79
N PHE A 16 -20.14 -12.90 -2.03
CA PHE A 16 -20.84 -12.37 -3.20
C PHE A 16 -22.25 -12.94 -3.32
N PHE A 17 -22.41 -14.26 -3.24
CA PHE A 17 -23.72 -14.92 -3.31
C PHE A 17 -24.64 -14.53 -2.14
N VAL A 18 -24.11 -14.43 -0.92
CA VAL A 18 -24.90 -13.99 0.25
C VAL A 18 -25.36 -12.55 0.07
N SER A 19 -24.49 -11.66 -0.42
CA SER A 19 -24.84 -10.26 -0.70
C SER A 19 -25.91 -10.16 -1.80
N LEU A 20 -25.76 -10.91 -2.89
CA LEU A 20 -26.70 -10.92 -4.01
C LEU A 20 -28.07 -11.49 -3.59
N ARG A 21 -28.07 -12.54 -2.76
CA ARG A 21 -29.29 -13.07 -2.15
C ARG A 21 -29.97 -12.01 -1.28
N GLY A 22 -29.22 -11.31 -0.43
CA GLY A 22 -29.76 -10.23 0.39
C GLY A 22 -30.46 -9.12 -0.41
N VAL A 23 -29.92 -8.78 -1.58
CA VAL A 23 -30.53 -7.81 -2.50
C VAL A 23 -31.79 -8.37 -3.19
N VAL A 24 -31.74 -9.61 -3.68
CA VAL A 24 -32.85 -10.23 -4.42
C VAL A 24 -34.05 -10.53 -3.51
N PHE A 25 -33.81 -10.90 -2.26
CA PHE A 25 -34.85 -11.20 -1.28
C PHE A 25 -35.26 -9.97 -0.44
N ASP A 26 -34.99 -8.77 -0.97
CA ASP A 26 -35.43 -7.45 -0.50
C ASP A 26 -35.13 -7.14 0.98
N ASP A 27 -33.91 -7.48 1.42
CA ASP A 27 -33.40 -6.99 2.68
C ASP A 27 -32.99 -5.51 2.49
N ALA A 28 -33.95 -4.62 2.73
CA ALA A 28 -33.79 -3.16 2.57
C ALA A 28 -32.53 -2.61 3.27
N GLY A 29 -32.07 -3.29 4.33
CA GLY A 29 -30.79 -3.00 4.99
C GLY A 29 -29.58 -3.20 4.08
N ILE A 30 -29.49 -4.32 3.36
CA ILE A 30 -28.37 -4.66 2.47
C ILE A 30 -28.35 -3.75 1.23
N LEU A 31 -29.52 -3.46 0.67
CA LEU A 31 -29.65 -2.49 -0.43
C LEU A 31 -29.13 -1.10 -0.04
N ALA A 32 -29.45 -0.62 1.17
CA ALA A 32 -28.92 0.62 1.71
C ALA A 32 -27.41 0.59 2.03
N LEU A 33 -26.82 -0.60 2.21
CA LEU A 33 -25.36 -0.77 2.34
C LEU A 33 -24.64 -0.75 0.97
N THR A 34 -25.32 -1.21 -0.09
CA THR A 34 -24.72 -1.43 -1.41
C THR A 34 -24.43 -0.13 -2.15
N ILE A 35 -25.31 0.87 -2.00
CA ILE A 35 -25.10 2.20 -2.57
C ILE A 35 -24.41 3.08 -1.52
N PRO A 36 -23.11 3.41 -1.68
CA PRO A 36 -22.43 4.26 -0.72
C PRO A 36 -23.04 5.66 -0.77
N THR A 37 -23.67 6.08 0.32
CA THR A 37 -24.22 7.43 0.49
C THR A 37 -23.61 8.11 1.71
N GLY A 38 -23.70 9.44 1.76
CA GLY A 38 -23.21 10.26 2.88
C GLY A 38 -21.74 10.00 3.25
N ARG A 39 -21.50 9.59 4.49
CA ARG A 39 -20.15 9.31 5.01
C ARG A 39 -19.43 8.18 4.26
N ARG A 40 -20.15 7.14 3.82
CA ARG A 40 -19.54 6.00 3.12
C ARG A 40 -18.99 6.39 1.75
N LEU A 41 -19.72 7.22 1.02
CA LEU A 41 -19.26 7.75 -0.27
C LEU A 41 -17.98 8.56 -0.10
N ARG A 42 -17.93 9.44 0.91
CA ARG A 42 -16.73 10.22 1.20
C ARG A 42 -15.53 9.34 1.55
N LEU A 43 -15.74 8.30 2.39
CA LEU A 43 -14.69 7.35 2.72
C LEU A 43 -14.21 6.57 1.48
N PHE A 44 -15.14 6.12 0.64
CA PHE A 44 -14.81 5.45 -0.62
C PHE A 44 -13.97 6.33 -1.55
N CYS A 45 -14.41 7.57 -1.80
CA CYS A 45 -13.65 8.52 -2.61
C CYS A 45 -12.27 8.80 -2.02
N ASN A 46 -12.18 8.97 -0.69
CA ASN A 46 -10.90 9.17 -0.01
C ASN A 46 -9.99 7.94 -0.18
N SER A 47 -10.51 6.72 -0.05
CA SER A 47 -9.75 5.49 -0.26
C SER A 47 -9.28 5.35 -1.71
N VAL A 48 -10.12 5.65 -2.69
CA VAL A 48 -9.75 5.62 -4.11
C VAL A 48 -8.67 6.65 -4.43
N ALA A 49 -8.86 7.91 -4.01
CA ALA A 49 -7.89 8.97 -4.21
C ALA A 49 -6.54 8.63 -3.56
N TYR A 50 -6.60 8.11 -2.34
CA TYR A 50 -5.43 7.71 -1.58
C TYR A 50 -4.70 6.52 -2.20
N ALA A 51 -5.42 5.48 -2.65
CA ALA A 51 -4.84 4.36 -3.40
C ALA A 51 -4.19 4.85 -4.70
N GLY A 52 -4.84 5.76 -5.42
CA GLY A 52 -4.28 6.40 -6.60
C GLY A 52 -2.98 7.18 -6.30
N ALA A 53 -2.96 7.95 -5.22
CA ALA A 53 -1.76 8.69 -4.79
C ALA A 53 -0.60 7.76 -4.40
N VAL A 54 -0.89 6.65 -3.72
CA VAL A 54 0.12 5.63 -3.39
C VAL A 54 0.65 4.97 -4.66
N ALA A 55 -0.24 4.59 -5.59
CA ALA A 55 0.15 3.96 -6.86
C ALA A 55 1.00 4.90 -7.73
N ALA A 56 0.60 6.17 -7.86
CA ALA A 56 1.34 7.17 -8.62
C ALA A 56 2.73 7.43 -8.02
N GLY A 57 2.82 7.60 -6.70
CA GLY A 57 4.10 7.78 -6.01
C GLY A 57 5.01 6.56 -6.12
N GLY A 58 4.44 5.36 -5.94
CA GLY A 58 5.15 4.09 -6.11
C GLY A 58 5.65 3.88 -7.53
N MET A 59 4.84 4.17 -8.55
CA MET A 59 5.25 4.09 -9.96
C MET A 59 6.39 5.07 -10.25
N PHE A 60 6.27 6.32 -9.80
CA PHE A 60 7.29 7.34 -10.03
C PHE A 60 8.63 6.97 -9.36
N LEU A 61 8.64 6.75 -8.05
CA LEU A 61 9.87 6.43 -7.31
C LEU A 61 10.41 5.05 -7.68
N GLY A 62 9.51 4.08 -7.88
CA GLY A 62 9.86 2.71 -8.28
C GLY A 62 10.58 2.67 -9.62
N THR A 63 10.05 3.41 -10.62
CA THR A 63 10.68 3.51 -11.94
C THR A 63 12.05 4.18 -11.87
N LEU A 64 12.18 5.28 -11.11
CA LEU A 64 13.48 5.97 -10.94
C LEU A 64 14.52 5.06 -10.27
N ALA A 65 14.12 4.33 -9.23
CA ALA A 65 14.99 3.38 -8.56
C ALA A 65 15.35 2.19 -9.48
N ALA A 66 14.39 1.65 -10.22
CA ALA A 66 14.63 0.58 -11.19
C ALA A 66 15.62 1.02 -12.28
N LEU A 67 15.42 2.21 -12.87
CA LEU A 67 16.34 2.75 -13.89
C LEU A 67 17.76 2.96 -13.35
N SER A 68 17.91 3.38 -12.09
CA SER A 68 19.25 3.54 -11.48
C SER A 68 19.92 2.19 -11.21
N LEU A 69 19.16 1.20 -10.71
CA LEU A 69 19.64 -0.18 -10.48
C LEU A 69 19.90 -0.96 -11.77
N TRP A 70 19.14 -0.68 -12.84
CA TRP A 70 19.30 -1.32 -14.14
C TRP A 70 20.67 -1.03 -14.75
N ARG A 71 21.20 0.19 -14.56
CA ARG A 71 22.53 0.60 -15.04
C ARG A 71 23.70 -0.20 -14.43
N VAL A 72 23.45 -0.98 -13.38
CA VAL A 72 24.47 -1.78 -12.72
C VAL A 72 24.57 -3.16 -13.38
N GLU A 73 25.45 -3.25 -14.38
CA GLU A 73 25.57 -4.46 -15.21
C GLU A 73 26.48 -5.55 -14.62
N ARG A 74 27.45 -5.20 -13.75
CA ARG A 74 28.47 -6.13 -13.26
C ARG A 74 28.78 -5.95 -11.78
N GLY A 75 29.31 -7.01 -11.17
CA GLY A 75 29.74 -7.02 -9.77
C GLY A 75 28.63 -7.39 -8.77
N VAL A 76 28.96 -7.33 -7.49
CA VAL A 76 28.06 -7.73 -6.38
C VAL A 76 26.77 -6.91 -6.39
N TRP A 77 26.84 -5.62 -6.73
CA TRP A 77 25.70 -4.71 -6.79
C TRP A 77 24.63 -5.11 -7.83
N SER A 78 25.03 -5.77 -8.93
CA SER A 78 24.10 -6.28 -9.94
C SER A 78 23.23 -7.42 -9.40
N ARG A 79 23.75 -8.23 -8.47
CA ARG A 79 22.96 -9.25 -7.74
C ARG A 79 22.17 -8.61 -6.61
N LEU A 80 22.75 -7.63 -5.94
CA LEU A 80 22.17 -6.98 -4.77
C LEU A 80 20.87 -6.21 -5.09
N ARG A 81 20.68 -5.77 -6.34
CA ARG A 81 19.42 -5.12 -6.77
C ARG A 81 18.17 -5.97 -6.52
N TRP A 82 18.31 -7.30 -6.54
CA TRP A 82 17.20 -8.22 -6.25
C TRP A 82 16.83 -8.28 -4.76
N LEU A 83 17.71 -7.83 -3.85
CA LEU A 83 17.33 -7.70 -2.44
C LEU A 83 16.18 -6.71 -2.26
N VAL A 84 16.02 -5.74 -3.17
CA VAL A 84 14.88 -4.82 -3.14
C VAL A 84 13.56 -5.60 -3.18
N VAL A 85 13.46 -6.66 -3.99
CA VAL A 85 12.25 -7.49 -4.09
C VAL A 85 12.03 -8.31 -2.81
N VAL A 86 13.10 -8.74 -2.13
CA VAL A 86 12.99 -9.48 -0.86
C VAL A 86 12.28 -8.64 0.20
N PHE A 87 12.48 -7.32 0.20
CA PHE A 87 11.77 -6.42 1.11
C PHE A 87 10.25 -6.40 0.90
N ALA A 88 9.72 -6.87 -0.23
CA ALA A 88 8.28 -7.00 -0.46
C ALA A 88 7.61 -8.03 0.48
N ALA A 89 8.38 -8.98 1.00
CA ALA A 89 7.87 -9.96 1.96
C ALA A 89 7.69 -9.37 3.37
N ILE A 90 8.21 -8.17 3.63
CA ILE A 90 8.07 -7.52 4.93
C ILE A 90 6.63 -7.01 5.09
N PRO A 91 5.91 -7.40 6.15
CA PRO A 91 4.55 -6.95 6.37
C PRO A 91 4.45 -5.42 6.48
N PRO A 92 3.42 -4.77 5.91
CA PRO A 92 3.26 -3.30 5.96
C PRO A 92 3.30 -2.70 7.37
N TYR A 93 2.83 -3.43 8.39
CA TYR A 93 2.90 -2.99 9.79
C TYR A 93 4.35 -2.80 10.28
N ILE A 94 5.29 -3.64 9.84
CA ILE A 94 6.71 -3.50 10.19
C ILE A 94 7.30 -2.23 9.56
N HIS A 95 6.92 -1.91 8.32
CA HIS A 95 7.28 -0.63 7.69
C HIS A 95 6.73 0.56 8.47
N ALA A 96 5.47 0.50 8.91
CA ALA A 96 4.87 1.55 9.73
C ALA A 96 5.66 1.75 11.03
N LEU A 97 5.95 0.67 11.76
CA LEU A 97 6.71 0.72 13.00
C LEU A 97 8.14 1.27 12.79
N ALA A 98 8.81 0.85 11.71
CA ALA A 98 10.13 1.33 11.37
C ALA A 98 10.13 2.84 11.11
N TRP A 99 9.16 3.35 10.34
CA TRP A 99 9.03 4.78 10.09
C TRP A 99 8.72 5.57 11.38
N THR A 100 7.82 5.09 12.24
CA THR A 100 7.54 5.73 13.53
C THR A 100 8.80 5.88 14.39
N LYS A 101 9.73 4.92 14.33
CA LYS A 101 11.02 4.99 15.04
C LYS A 101 12.08 5.82 14.32
N ALA A 102 12.07 5.84 12.99
CA ALA A 102 13.07 6.54 12.18
C ALA A 102 12.85 8.06 12.13
N ILE A 103 11.59 8.52 12.17
CA ILE A 103 11.25 9.94 12.01
C ILE A 103 11.84 10.84 13.10
N PRO A 104 11.80 10.49 14.40
CA PRO A 104 12.45 11.29 15.44
C PRO A 104 13.96 11.41 15.21
N PHE A 105 14.60 10.32 14.77
CA PHE A 105 16.02 10.33 14.43
C PHE A 105 16.30 11.29 13.25
N VAL A 106 15.56 11.17 12.14
CA VAL A 106 15.69 12.08 10.99
C VAL A 106 15.44 13.53 11.38
N SER A 107 14.43 13.79 12.22
CA SER A 107 14.10 15.13 12.70
C SER A 107 15.26 15.76 13.51
N SER A 108 15.95 14.96 14.31
CA SER A 108 17.10 15.43 15.10
C SER A 108 18.27 15.89 14.22
N VAL A 109 18.44 15.27 13.05
CA VAL A 109 19.49 15.61 12.08
C VAL A 109 19.08 16.80 11.21
N VAL A 110 17.83 16.88 10.78
CA VAL A 110 17.34 17.93 9.87
C VAL A 110 17.10 19.26 10.58
N THR A 111 16.75 19.22 11.86
CA THR A 111 16.55 20.41 12.71
C THR A 111 17.43 20.35 13.95
N PRO A 112 18.75 20.62 13.82
CA PRO A 112 19.72 20.49 14.93
C PRO A 112 19.52 21.43 16.14
N GLY A 113 18.42 22.21 16.18
CA GLY A 113 18.19 23.27 17.19
C GLY A 113 16.81 23.23 17.86
N GLY A 114 16.09 22.10 17.80
CA GLY A 114 14.79 21.96 18.50
C GLY A 114 13.61 22.68 17.84
N GLY A 115 13.72 22.99 16.55
CA GLY A 115 12.56 23.40 15.75
C GLY A 115 11.48 22.31 15.72
N PRO A 116 10.25 22.62 15.27
CA PRO A 116 9.18 21.63 15.17
C PRO A 116 9.65 20.47 14.30
N GLY A 117 9.87 19.31 14.93
CA GLY A 117 10.38 18.12 14.25
C GLY A 117 9.44 17.65 13.14
N MET A 118 9.95 16.79 12.26
CA MET A 118 9.12 16.18 11.23
C MET A 118 8.10 15.24 11.90
N VAL A 119 6.82 15.43 11.61
CA VAL A 119 5.74 14.58 12.12
C VAL A 119 5.05 13.93 10.93
N LEU A 120 5.25 12.63 10.71
CA LEU A 120 4.38 11.88 9.81
C LEU A 120 3.14 11.42 10.57
N GLN A 121 2.12 12.26 10.57
CA GLN A 121 0.79 11.93 11.05
C GLN A 121 -0.26 12.26 9.99
N GLY A 122 -1.45 11.69 10.16
CA GLY A 122 -2.56 11.90 9.24
C GLY A 122 -2.30 11.36 7.83
N GLY A 123 -2.99 11.94 6.85
CA GLY A 123 -2.97 11.49 5.46
C GLY A 123 -1.57 11.40 4.82
N PRO A 124 -0.71 12.44 4.90
CA PRO A 124 0.63 12.40 4.33
C PRO A 124 1.52 11.34 4.99
N GLY A 125 1.40 11.20 6.31
CA GLY A 125 2.13 10.18 7.07
C GLY A 125 1.80 8.77 6.63
N ALA A 126 0.50 8.46 6.57
CA ALA A 126 0.03 7.19 6.07
C ALA A 126 0.48 6.96 4.63
N TRP A 127 0.30 7.97 3.74
CA TRP A 127 0.64 7.87 2.32
C TRP A 127 2.10 7.48 2.11
N TRP A 128 3.01 8.15 2.81
CA TRP A 128 4.44 7.84 2.75
C TRP A 128 4.74 6.40 3.19
N VAL A 129 4.20 5.99 4.34
CA VAL A 129 4.41 4.65 4.89
C VAL A 129 3.90 3.58 3.95
N GLN A 130 2.68 3.75 3.41
CA GLN A 130 2.07 2.76 2.52
C GLN A 130 2.78 2.70 1.17
N MET A 131 3.18 3.85 0.62
CA MET A 131 4.01 3.92 -0.59
C MET A 131 5.35 3.21 -0.37
N MET A 132 6.04 3.46 0.74
CA MET A 132 7.32 2.83 1.06
C MET A 132 7.21 1.33 1.31
N ALA A 133 6.09 0.87 1.88
CA ALA A 133 5.83 -0.56 2.04
C ALA A 133 5.63 -1.28 0.69
N LEU A 134 5.07 -0.59 -0.31
CA LEU A 134 4.84 -1.14 -1.66
C LEU A 134 5.99 -0.85 -2.63
N LEU A 135 6.92 0.04 -2.27
CA LEU A 135 8.05 0.43 -3.11
C LEU A 135 8.92 -0.76 -3.55
N PRO A 136 9.23 -1.77 -2.70
CA PRO A 136 9.88 -3.01 -3.11
C PRO A 136 9.24 -3.69 -4.33
N LEU A 137 7.90 -3.78 -4.34
CA LEU A 137 7.14 -4.34 -5.45
C LEU A 137 7.17 -3.44 -6.66
N ALA A 138 6.99 -2.12 -6.47
CA ALA A 138 7.02 -1.17 -7.58
C ALA A 138 8.40 -1.15 -8.29
N VAL A 139 9.49 -1.23 -7.54
CA VAL A 139 10.85 -1.36 -8.09
C VAL A 139 11.02 -2.71 -8.78
N GLY A 140 10.60 -3.80 -8.13
CA GLY A 140 10.73 -5.16 -8.69
C GLY A 140 9.93 -5.39 -9.96
N LEU A 141 8.79 -4.72 -10.12
CA LEU A 141 7.97 -4.77 -11.34
C LEU A 141 8.50 -3.87 -12.47
N ALA A 142 9.29 -2.83 -12.13
CA ALA A 142 9.89 -1.91 -13.08
C ALA A 142 11.33 -2.29 -13.49
N LEU A 143 11.98 -3.16 -12.70
CA LEU A 143 13.25 -3.82 -13.02
C LEU A 143 13.07 -4.97 -14.00
#